data_AF-A0A5E5AT35-F1
#
_entry.id   AF-A0A5E5AT35-F1
#
_cell.length_a   1.000
_cell.length_b   1.000
_cell.length_c   1.000
_cell.angle_alpha   90.00
_cell.angle_beta   90.00
_cell.angle_gamma   90.00
#
_symmetry.space_group_name_H-M   'P 1'
#
loop_
_entity.id
_entity.type
_entity.pdbx_description
1 polymer ?
#
loop_
_entity_poly.entity_id
_entity_poly.type
_entity_poly.pdbx_seq_one_letter_code
_entity_poly.pdbx_strand_id
1 'polypeptide(L)'
;MQKEKAALDPCEKTDPLKTLVEFDLLSMAMDLKRLKQNEEYWRKERVPKRPDGALPGEVVLQLAVFVVPIAVYILAGMRFGFLRALFGLPLYYGVFHLLERALDNAIIRKRKKEEDLDRGRYAFTKILGDRLGMPPDEVTLDVVEKMTCDFCLHTLYGRNMPSEKKDAIMRKALMIPNLSERLTFIVTALEDTRQFAPPRKPFDGRGNGGWAMVATGTAGSAPAAASNDVYYPAPPVPAPLNYATGLPMSDNGIWDVAGNVYGHGEMGGYPPEMSY
;
A
#
# COMPACT_ATOMS: atom_id res chain seq x y z
N MET A 1 -18.34 18.95 -18.73
CA MET A 1 -17.07 19.50 -18.20
C MET A 1 -16.01 18.42 -18.29
N GLN A 2 -15.27 18.41 -19.40
CA GLN A 2 -14.09 17.57 -19.56
C GLN A 2 -13.00 18.16 -18.67
N LYS A 3 -12.66 17.49 -17.56
CA LYS A 3 -11.41 17.80 -16.85
C LYS A 3 -10.29 17.44 -17.80
N GLU A 4 -9.70 18.46 -18.38
CA GLU A 4 -8.41 18.43 -19.07
C GLU A 4 -7.45 17.66 -18.16
N LYS A 5 -7.20 16.39 -18.50
CA LYS A 5 -6.09 15.64 -17.91
C LYS A 5 -4.87 16.44 -18.33
N ALA A 6 -4.34 17.27 -17.43
CA ALA A 6 -3.01 17.80 -17.56
C ALA A 6 -2.13 16.57 -17.85
N ALA A 7 -1.67 16.46 -19.10
CA ALA A 7 -0.71 15.45 -19.47
C ALA A 7 0.47 15.73 -18.55
N LEU A 8 0.69 14.87 -17.56
CA LEU A 8 1.95 14.88 -16.85
C LEU A 8 3.00 14.77 -17.96
N ASP A 9 3.86 15.78 -18.05
CA ASP A 9 5.04 15.70 -18.91
C ASP A 9 5.67 14.32 -18.68
N PRO A 10 6.02 13.59 -19.75
CA PRO A 10 6.53 12.24 -19.63
C PRO A 10 7.70 12.25 -18.63
N CYS A 11 7.50 11.60 -17.48
CA CYS A 11 8.53 11.51 -16.45
C CYS A 11 9.80 10.99 -17.11
N GLU A 12 10.88 11.78 -17.03
CA GLU A 12 12.17 11.37 -17.55
C GLU A 12 12.58 10.07 -16.86
N LYS A 13 12.82 9.04 -17.66
CA LYS A 13 13.12 7.70 -17.17
C LYS A 13 14.36 7.75 -16.28
N THR A 14 14.16 7.55 -14.99
CA THR A 14 15.22 7.61 -13.99
C THR A 14 15.56 6.19 -13.54
N ASP A 15 16.79 5.75 -13.79
CA ASP A 15 17.26 4.41 -13.42
C ASP A 15 17.74 4.39 -11.96
N PRO A 16 16.96 3.81 -11.02
CA PRO A 16 17.29 3.80 -9.60
C PRO A 16 18.53 2.99 -9.30
N LEU A 17 19.02 2.12 -10.18
CA LEU A 17 20.28 1.41 -9.96
C LEU A 17 21.49 2.33 -10.09
N LYS A 18 21.36 3.41 -10.86
CA LYS A 18 22.46 4.34 -11.18
C LYS A 18 22.33 5.67 -10.45
N THR A 19 21.10 6.13 -10.20
CA THR A 19 20.84 7.43 -9.57
C THR A 19 20.31 7.29 -8.16
N LEU A 20 20.57 8.29 -7.32
CA LEU A 20 19.92 8.41 -6.01
C LEU A 20 18.51 8.96 -6.22
N VAL A 21 17.53 8.28 -5.65
CA VAL A 21 16.11 8.60 -5.78
C VAL A 21 15.65 9.44 -4.58
N GLU A 22 14.51 10.12 -4.70
CA GLU A 22 13.84 10.84 -3.62
C GLU A 22 13.68 10.00 -2.35
N PHE A 23 13.85 10.64 -1.20
CA PHE A 23 13.84 9.99 0.12
C PHE A 23 12.55 9.20 0.39
N ASP A 24 11.39 9.71 -0.05
CA ASP A 24 10.11 9.06 0.15
C ASP A 24 10.06 7.68 -0.54
N LEU A 25 10.57 7.58 -1.77
CA LEU A 25 10.64 6.32 -2.51
C LEU A 25 11.65 5.34 -1.88
N LEU A 26 12.77 5.86 -1.39
CA LEU A 26 13.75 5.06 -0.63
C LEU A 26 13.11 4.50 0.66
N SER A 27 12.28 5.28 1.34
CA SER A 27 11.58 4.85 2.56
C SER A 27 10.55 3.76 2.26
N MET A 28 9.81 3.89 1.16
CA MET A 28 8.86 2.86 0.72
C MET A 28 9.56 1.55 0.36
N ALA A 29 10.74 1.59 -0.26
CA ALA A 29 11.52 0.39 -0.55
C ALA A 29 11.94 -0.34 0.73
N MET A 30 12.37 0.41 1.76
CA MET A 30 12.70 -0.16 3.07
C MET A 30 11.48 -0.79 3.75
N ASP A 31 10.32 -0.14 3.70
CA ASP A 31 9.09 -0.69 4.25
C ASP A 31 8.64 -1.95 3.49
N LEU A 32 8.79 -1.99 2.17
CA LEU A 32 8.52 -3.18 1.37
C LEU A 32 9.44 -4.35 1.75
N LYS A 33 10.73 -4.12 1.99
CA LYS A 33 11.67 -5.16 2.48
C LYS A 33 11.30 -5.63 3.88
N ARG A 34 10.85 -4.73 4.78
CA ARG A 34 10.38 -5.06 6.13
C ARG A 34 9.14 -5.96 6.13
N LEU A 35 8.28 -5.85 5.12
CA LEU A 35 7.12 -6.72 4.95
C LEU A 35 7.50 -8.17 4.59
N LYS A 36 8.79 -8.49 4.41
CA LYS A 36 9.28 -9.85 4.12
C LYS A 36 8.56 -10.47 2.92
N GLN A 37 8.72 -9.83 1.75
CA GLN A 37 8.15 -10.32 0.50
C GLN A 37 8.55 -11.76 0.21
N ASN A 38 7.70 -12.48 -0.52
CA ASN A 38 8.05 -13.80 -1.06
C ASN A 38 8.99 -13.64 -2.26
N GLU A 39 10.29 -13.76 -2.03
CA GLU A 39 11.32 -13.56 -3.07
C GLU A 39 11.22 -14.57 -4.22
N GLU A 40 10.82 -15.81 -3.93
CA GLU A 40 10.64 -16.84 -4.95
C GLU A 40 9.50 -16.47 -5.92
N TYR A 41 8.38 -16.00 -5.36
CA TYR A 41 7.26 -15.50 -6.15
C TYR A 41 7.65 -14.28 -6.97
N TRP A 42 8.46 -13.38 -6.38
CA TRP A 42 8.94 -12.17 -7.04
C TRP A 42 9.83 -12.46 -8.26
N ARG A 43 10.68 -13.49 -8.16
CA ARG A 43 11.51 -13.97 -9.28
C ARG A 43 10.69 -14.66 -10.36
N LYS A 44 9.64 -15.39 -9.96
CA LYS A 44 8.77 -16.14 -10.88
C LYS A 44 7.84 -15.24 -11.69
N GLU A 45 7.14 -14.32 -11.03
CA GLU A 45 6.24 -13.37 -11.69
C GLU A 45 6.91 -11.99 -11.70
N ARG A 46 7.42 -11.53 -12.85
CA ARG A 46 8.13 -10.24 -12.98
C ARG A 46 7.23 -9.02 -12.80
N VAL A 47 6.01 -9.08 -13.32
CA VAL A 47 5.03 -8.00 -13.19
C VAL A 47 4.03 -8.41 -12.11
N PRO A 48 3.86 -7.62 -11.03
CA PRO A 48 2.84 -7.91 -10.04
C PRO A 48 1.45 -7.80 -10.67
N LYS A 49 0.60 -8.78 -10.38
CA LYS A 49 -0.82 -8.71 -10.73
C LYS A 49 -1.54 -7.89 -9.68
N ARG A 50 -2.54 -7.12 -10.11
CA ARG A 50 -3.42 -6.44 -9.18
C ARG A 50 -4.12 -7.48 -8.31
N PRO A 51 -4.18 -7.30 -6.98
CA PRO A 51 -5.05 -8.11 -6.15
C PRO A 51 -6.50 -7.83 -6.56
N ASP A 52 -7.17 -8.85 -7.08
CA ASP A 52 -8.52 -8.72 -7.64
C ASP A 52 -9.56 -8.47 -6.54
N GLY A 53 -9.30 -8.95 -5.31
CA GLY A 53 -10.21 -8.84 -4.16
C GLY A 53 -11.51 -9.66 -4.28
N ALA A 54 -11.95 -9.98 -5.50
CA ALA A 54 -13.24 -10.62 -5.78
C ALA A 54 -13.16 -12.15 -5.72
N LEU A 55 -13.98 -12.82 -4.91
CA LEU A 55 -14.01 -14.28 -4.88
C LEU A 55 -14.55 -14.86 -6.20
N PRO A 56 -14.00 -15.98 -6.72
CA PRO A 56 -14.62 -16.67 -7.84
C PRO A 56 -16.02 -17.13 -7.42
N GLY A 57 -17.04 -16.64 -8.11
CA GLY A 57 -18.44 -16.92 -7.77
C GLY A 57 -18.97 -16.14 -6.56
N GLU A 58 -18.33 -15.03 -6.18
CA GLU A 58 -18.79 -14.16 -5.06
C GLU A 58 -20.27 -13.78 -5.21
N VAL A 59 -20.68 -13.37 -6.40
CA VAL A 59 -22.08 -13.01 -6.70
C VAL A 59 -23.02 -14.20 -6.46
N VAL A 60 -22.60 -15.41 -6.83
CA VAL A 60 -23.40 -16.63 -6.61
C VAL A 60 -23.50 -16.92 -5.12
N LEU A 61 -22.40 -16.76 -4.37
CA LEU A 61 -22.40 -16.99 -2.92
C LEU A 61 -23.24 -15.95 -2.18
N GLN A 62 -23.09 -14.68 -2.53
CA GLN A 62 -23.91 -13.57 -2.01
C GLN A 62 -25.40 -13.82 -2.28
N LEU A 63 -25.75 -14.22 -3.51
CA LEU A 63 -27.13 -14.55 -3.85
C LEU A 63 -27.62 -15.79 -3.09
N ALA A 64 -26.78 -16.81 -2.90
CA ALA A 64 -27.13 -18.01 -2.15
C ALA A 64 -27.42 -17.72 -0.67
N VAL A 65 -26.70 -16.78 -0.04
CA VAL A 65 -26.95 -16.35 1.36
C VAL A 65 -28.38 -15.83 1.53
N PHE A 66 -28.97 -15.20 0.52
CA PHE A 66 -30.37 -14.72 0.58
C PHE A 66 -31.37 -15.74 0.06
N VAL A 67 -31.10 -16.37 -1.09
CA VAL A 67 -32.05 -17.23 -1.78
C VAL A 67 -32.26 -18.55 -1.05
N VAL A 68 -31.22 -19.14 -0.45
CA VAL A 68 -31.34 -20.43 0.23
C VAL A 68 -32.27 -20.34 1.44
N PRO A 69 -32.10 -19.41 2.40
CA PRO A 69 -33.02 -19.30 3.54
C PRO A 69 -34.48 -19.02 3.12
N ILE A 70 -34.68 -18.16 2.11
CA ILE A 70 -36.02 -17.85 1.59
C ILE A 70 -36.66 -19.08 0.95
N ALA A 71 -35.91 -19.80 0.11
CA ALA A 71 -36.41 -21.00 -0.56
C ALA A 71 -36.78 -22.09 0.45
N VAL A 72 -35.95 -22.28 1.48
CA VAL A 72 -36.25 -23.24 2.57
C VAL A 72 -37.50 -22.80 3.35
N TYR A 73 -37.66 -21.51 3.64
CA TYR A 73 -38.86 -20.97 4.31
C TYR A 73 -40.14 -21.21 3.48
N ILE A 74 -40.11 -20.87 2.18
CA ILE A 74 -41.24 -21.07 1.27
C ILE A 74 -41.61 -22.55 1.18
N LEU A 75 -40.61 -23.43 1.00
CA LEU A 75 -40.83 -24.87 0.89
C LEU A 75 -41.47 -25.44 2.17
N ALA A 76 -41.01 -25.00 3.35
CA ALA A 76 -41.61 -25.39 4.62
C ALA A 76 -43.04 -24.85 4.78
N GLY A 77 -43.29 -23.61 4.36
CA GLY A 77 -44.63 -23.00 4.33
C GLY A 77 -45.60 -23.80 3.46
N MET A 78 -45.16 -24.22 2.26
CA MET A 78 -45.96 -25.06 1.37
C MET A 78 -46.22 -26.46 1.93
N ARG A 79 -45.24 -27.06 2.63
CA ARG A 79 -45.33 -28.45 3.12
C ARG A 79 -46.09 -28.61 4.43
N PHE A 80 -46.00 -27.62 5.32
CA PHE A 80 -46.51 -27.70 6.70
C PHE A 80 -47.48 -26.56 7.06
N GLY A 81 -47.64 -25.56 6.20
CA GLY A 81 -48.42 -24.34 6.43
C GLY A 81 -47.56 -23.19 6.99
N PHE A 82 -47.80 -21.97 6.51
CA PHE A 82 -47.03 -20.77 6.88
C PHE A 82 -47.05 -20.46 8.39
N LEU A 83 -48.16 -20.73 9.08
CA LEU A 83 -48.27 -20.53 10.52
C LEU A 83 -47.29 -21.42 11.30
N ARG A 84 -47.09 -22.66 10.85
CA ARG A 84 -46.13 -23.60 11.46
C ARG A 84 -44.69 -23.27 11.07
N ALA A 85 -44.48 -22.75 9.86
CA ALA A 85 -43.17 -22.31 9.39
C ALA A 85 -42.58 -21.16 10.23
N LEU A 86 -43.43 -20.31 10.85
CA LEU A 86 -42.97 -19.25 11.77
C LEU A 86 -42.15 -19.79 12.95
N PHE A 87 -42.49 -20.96 13.49
CA PHE A 87 -41.72 -21.58 14.57
C PHE A 87 -40.33 -22.04 14.11
N GLY A 88 -40.09 -22.17 12.81
CA GLY A 88 -38.79 -22.46 12.21
C GLY A 88 -37.88 -21.23 12.06
N LEU A 89 -38.34 -20.01 12.35
CA LEU A 89 -37.55 -18.78 12.20
C LEU A 89 -36.17 -18.83 12.88
N PRO A 90 -36.02 -19.32 14.13
CA PRO A 90 -34.70 -19.45 14.75
C PRO A 90 -33.75 -20.36 13.95
N LEU A 91 -34.28 -21.42 13.35
CA LEU A 91 -33.50 -22.34 12.52
C LEU A 91 -33.08 -21.67 11.20
N TYR A 92 -33.99 -20.94 10.53
CA TYR A 92 -33.66 -20.22 9.30
C TYR A 92 -32.62 -19.13 9.54
N TYR A 93 -32.74 -18.39 10.64
CA TYR A 93 -31.72 -17.45 11.06
C TYR A 93 -30.37 -18.14 11.30
N GLY A 94 -30.37 -19.32 11.93
CA GLY A 94 -29.16 -20.13 12.10
C GLY A 94 -28.51 -20.52 10.77
N VAL A 95 -29.29 -20.93 9.77
CA VAL A 95 -28.79 -21.24 8.42
C VAL A 95 -28.22 -20.00 7.74
N PHE A 96 -28.93 -18.87 7.79
CA PHE A 96 -28.46 -17.59 7.27
C PHE A 96 -27.11 -17.20 7.89
N HIS A 97 -27.01 -17.23 9.22
CA HIS A 97 -25.79 -16.87 9.95
C HIS A 97 -24.60 -17.79 9.64
N LEU A 98 -24.86 -19.08 9.40
CA LEU A 98 -23.81 -20.02 8.97
C LEU A 98 -23.31 -19.71 7.56
N LEU A 99 -24.21 -19.37 6.63
CA LEU A 99 -23.85 -19.01 5.25
C LEU A 99 -23.08 -17.69 5.22
N GLU A 100 -23.50 -16.69 5.99
CA GLU A 100 -22.80 -15.41 6.15
C GLU A 100 -21.38 -15.61 6.70
N ARG A 101 -21.24 -16.38 7.79
CA ARG A 101 -19.91 -16.73 8.32
C ARG A 101 -19.05 -17.50 7.33
N ALA A 102 -19.64 -18.36 6.51
CA ALA A 102 -18.89 -19.10 5.49
C ALA A 102 -18.36 -18.15 4.40
N LEU A 103 -19.18 -17.19 3.96
CA LEU A 103 -18.77 -16.13 3.02
C LEU A 103 -17.64 -15.28 3.60
N ASP A 104 -17.79 -14.77 4.83
CA ASP A 104 -16.77 -13.94 5.49
C ASP A 104 -15.44 -14.67 5.62
N ASN A 105 -15.50 -15.94 6.06
CA ASN A 105 -14.30 -16.76 6.18
C ASN A 105 -13.62 -17.01 4.82
N ALA A 106 -14.40 -17.15 3.75
CA ALA A 106 -13.85 -17.27 2.39
C ALA A 106 -13.17 -15.98 1.95
N ILE A 107 -13.79 -14.82 2.21
CA ILE A 107 -13.24 -13.48 1.91
C ILE A 107 -11.92 -13.29 2.66
N ILE A 108 -11.91 -13.53 3.98
CA ILE A 108 -10.73 -13.36 4.83
C ILE A 108 -9.59 -14.28 4.36
N ARG A 109 -9.87 -15.55 4.06
CA ARG A 109 -8.86 -16.49 3.57
C ARG A 109 -8.29 -16.06 2.22
N LYS A 110 -9.15 -15.60 1.30
CA LYS A 110 -8.71 -15.12 0.00
C LYS A 110 -7.84 -13.87 0.16
N ARG A 111 -8.30 -12.88 0.92
CA ARG A 111 -7.55 -11.65 1.20
C ARG A 111 -6.19 -11.94 1.81
N LYS A 112 -6.14 -12.81 2.81
CA LYS A 112 -4.88 -13.23 3.43
C LYS A 112 -3.94 -13.89 2.43
N LYS A 113 -4.47 -14.75 1.54
CA LYS A 113 -3.67 -15.38 0.48
C LYS A 113 -3.12 -14.34 -0.52
N GLU A 114 -3.94 -13.37 -0.93
CA GLU A 114 -3.49 -12.29 -1.82
C GLU A 114 -2.47 -11.38 -1.13
N GLU A 115 -2.70 -11.01 0.13
CA GLU A 115 -1.76 -10.24 0.94
C GLU A 115 -0.43 -11.00 1.14
N ASP A 116 -0.47 -12.30 1.40
CA ASP A 116 0.73 -13.13 1.54
C ASP A 116 1.50 -13.27 0.21
N LEU A 117 0.82 -13.17 -0.94
CA LEU A 117 1.45 -13.18 -2.27
C LEU A 117 2.01 -11.81 -2.65
N ASP A 118 1.26 -10.76 -2.38
CA ASP A 118 1.51 -9.38 -2.79
C ASP A 118 1.42 -8.46 -1.57
N ARG A 119 2.48 -8.45 -0.75
CA ARG A 119 2.57 -7.62 0.47
C ARG A 119 2.86 -6.16 0.12
N GLY A 120 2.04 -5.57 -0.74
CA GLY A 120 2.19 -4.19 -1.20
C GLY A 120 3.16 -4.00 -2.38
N ARG A 121 3.63 -5.08 -3.01
CA ARG A 121 4.51 -5.01 -4.18
C ARG A 121 3.80 -4.36 -5.37
N TYR A 122 2.53 -4.67 -5.65
CA TYR A 122 1.76 -4.03 -6.72
C TYR A 122 1.66 -2.52 -6.53
N ALA A 123 1.28 -2.08 -5.33
CA ALA A 123 1.17 -0.66 -5.00
C ALA A 123 2.51 0.05 -5.14
N PHE A 124 3.59 -0.54 -4.60
CA PHE A 124 4.95 0.00 -4.73
C PHE A 124 5.39 0.10 -6.19
N THR A 125 5.19 -0.95 -6.98
CA THR A 125 5.58 -1.00 -8.40
C THR A 125 4.84 0.06 -9.21
N LYS A 126 3.55 0.26 -8.91
CA LYS A 126 2.75 1.31 -9.54
C LYS A 126 3.28 2.70 -9.19
N ILE A 127 3.52 2.98 -7.91
CA ILE A 127 4.06 4.27 -7.46
C ILE A 127 5.43 4.53 -8.10
N LEU A 128 6.29 3.51 -8.14
CA LEU A 128 7.62 3.64 -8.72
C LEU A 128 7.57 3.87 -10.23
N GLY A 129 6.70 3.15 -10.94
CA GLY A 129 6.49 3.36 -12.37
C GLY A 129 5.93 4.74 -12.69
N ASP A 130 4.94 5.19 -11.93
CA ASP A 130 4.33 6.52 -12.07
C ASP A 130 5.34 7.64 -11.78
N ARG A 131 6.24 7.47 -10.81
CA ARG A 131 7.20 8.50 -10.36
C ARG A 131 8.51 8.53 -11.13
N LEU A 132 9.02 7.37 -11.54
CA LEU A 132 10.32 7.25 -12.22
C LEU A 132 10.21 7.04 -13.72
N GLY A 133 8.99 6.97 -14.27
CA GLY A 133 8.77 6.64 -15.67
C GLY A 133 9.27 5.25 -16.04
N MET A 134 9.28 4.33 -15.06
CA MET A 134 9.76 2.95 -15.25
C MET A 134 8.59 2.02 -15.59
N PRO A 135 8.77 1.11 -16.55
CA PRO A 135 7.78 0.06 -16.77
C PRO A 135 7.82 -0.95 -15.60
N PRO A 136 6.68 -1.58 -15.27
CA PRO A 136 6.53 -2.40 -14.06
C PRO A 136 7.39 -3.68 -14.06
N ASP A 137 7.86 -4.12 -15.22
CA ASP A 137 8.76 -5.26 -15.39
C ASP A 137 10.22 -4.94 -15.06
N GLU A 138 10.61 -3.67 -15.11
CA GLU A 138 11.94 -3.19 -14.71
C GLU A 138 12.08 -3.01 -13.18
N VAL A 139 10.97 -3.05 -12.44
CA VAL A 139 10.98 -2.97 -10.96
C VAL A 139 11.36 -4.34 -10.38
N THR A 140 12.66 -4.65 -10.48
CA THR A 140 13.24 -5.91 -9.99
C THR A 140 13.54 -5.87 -8.50
N LEU A 141 13.81 -7.04 -7.92
CA LEU A 141 14.26 -7.16 -6.54
C LEU A 141 15.56 -6.38 -6.29
N ASP A 142 16.48 -6.38 -7.27
CA ASP A 142 17.74 -5.66 -7.19
C ASP A 142 17.54 -4.14 -7.08
N VAL A 143 16.53 -3.59 -7.77
CA VAL A 143 16.13 -2.18 -7.64
C VAL A 143 15.71 -1.87 -6.22
N VAL A 144 14.84 -2.71 -5.63
CA VAL A 144 14.37 -2.53 -4.26
C VAL A 144 15.51 -2.67 -3.26
N GLU A 145 16.42 -3.62 -3.46
CA GLU A 145 17.58 -3.82 -2.59
C GLU A 145 18.56 -2.65 -2.66
N LYS A 146 18.82 -2.13 -3.86
CA LYS A 146 19.64 -0.94 -4.05
C LYS A 146 19.02 0.27 -3.35
N MET A 147 17.73 0.54 -3.60
CA MET A 147 17.02 1.65 -2.94
C MET A 147 17.00 1.49 -1.41
N THR A 148 16.87 0.27 -0.91
CA THR A 148 16.96 -0.02 0.53
C THR A 148 18.37 0.25 1.06
N CYS A 149 19.42 -0.15 0.34
CA CYS A 149 20.80 0.18 0.70
C CYS A 149 21.00 1.70 0.78
N ASP A 150 20.51 2.45 -0.21
CA ASP A 150 20.63 3.91 -0.23
C ASP A 150 19.88 4.56 0.93
N PHE A 151 18.66 4.09 1.24
CA PHE A 151 17.91 4.53 2.40
C PHE A 151 18.71 4.33 3.69
N CYS A 152 19.29 3.15 3.85
CA CYS A 152 20.08 2.78 5.02
C CYS A 152 21.36 3.62 5.12
N LEU A 153 22.05 3.86 4.01
CA LEU A 153 23.20 4.76 3.95
C LEU A 153 22.82 6.19 4.32
N HIS A 154 21.77 6.72 3.70
CA HIS A 154 21.26 8.06 4.01
C HIS A 154 20.91 8.19 5.51
N THR A 155 20.29 7.17 6.09
CA THR A 155 19.97 7.10 7.53
C THR A 155 21.23 7.05 8.40
N LEU A 156 22.29 6.33 7.99
CA LEU A 156 23.59 6.34 8.68
C LEU A 156 24.23 7.74 8.66
N TYR A 157 24.15 8.44 7.53
CA TYR A 157 24.69 9.79 7.39
C TYR A 157 23.97 10.82 8.28
N GLY A 158 22.67 10.63 8.52
CA GLY A 158 21.90 11.44 9.46
C GLY A 158 22.22 11.22 10.94
N ARG A 159 23.07 10.24 11.29
CA ARG A 159 23.43 9.96 12.70
C ARG A 159 24.55 10.87 13.20
N ASN A 160 24.57 11.10 14.52
CA ASN A 160 25.59 11.88 15.23
C ASN A 160 26.87 11.05 15.45
N MET A 161 27.46 10.56 14.36
CA MET A 161 28.71 9.79 14.37
C MET A 161 29.89 10.61 13.84
N PRO A 162 31.13 10.33 14.30
CA PRO A 162 32.34 10.90 13.71
C PRO A 162 32.42 10.62 12.21
N SER A 163 32.86 11.61 11.42
CA SER A 163 32.96 11.49 9.95
C SER A 163 33.82 10.30 9.54
N GLU A 164 34.95 10.09 10.22
CA GLU A 164 35.86 8.97 9.94
C GLU A 164 35.18 7.59 10.02
N LYS A 165 34.26 7.42 10.99
CA LYS A 165 33.50 6.18 11.13
C LYS A 165 32.48 6.01 10.00
N LYS A 166 31.82 7.10 9.58
CA LYS A 166 30.89 7.08 8.43
C LYS A 166 31.64 6.69 7.15
N ASP A 167 32.79 7.30 6.91
CA ASP A 167 33.61 7.04 5.72
C ASP A 167 34.18 5.62 5.71
N ALA A 168 34.57 5.09 6.87
CA ALA A 168 35.02 3.71 6.99
C ALA A 168 33.91 2.70 6.68
N ILE A 169 32.69 2.95 7.16
CA ILE A 169 31.51 2.11 6.86
C ILE A 169 31.17 2.21 5.36
N MET A 170 31.13 3.42 4.79
CA MET A 170 30.81 3.60 3.38
C MET A 170 31.85 2.94 2.46
N ARG A 171 33.15 3.11 2.75
CA ARG A 171 34.22 2.42 1.99
C ARG A 171 34.04 0.90 2.03
N LYS A 172 33.77 0.33 3.21
CA LYS A 172 33.50 -1.12 3.33
C LYS A 172 32.26 -1.54 2.56
N ALA A 173 31.17 -0.79 2.65
CA ALA A 173 29.93 -1.09 1.93
C ALA A 173 30.14 -1.08 0.41
N LEU A 174 30.87 -0.10 -0.13
CA LEU A 174 31.17 0.01 -1.56
C LEU A 174 32.08 -1.11 -2.07
N MET A 175 32.93 -1.69 -1.22
CA MET A 175 33.80 -2.83 -1.57
C MET A 175 33.04 -4.15 -1.71
N ILE A 176 31.82 -4.26 -1.16
CA ILE A 176 31.01 -5.47 -1.27
C ILE A 176 30.26 -5.44 -2.61
N PRO A 177 30.55 -6.35 -3.56
CA PRO A 177 29.93 -6.31 -4.90
C PRO A 177 28.48 -6.80 -4.88
N ASN A 178 28.12 -7.72 -3.98
CA ASN A 178 26.78 -8.27 -3.87
C ASN A 178 25.85 -7.32 -3.09
N LEU A 179 24.71 -6.95 -3.69
CA LEU A 179 23.75 -6.01 -3.09
C LEU A 179 23.12 -6.56 -1.80
N SER A 180 22.73 -7.83 -1.77
CA SER A 180 22.14 -8.45 -0.58
C SER A 180 23.14 -8.47 0.58
N GLU A 181 24.40 -8.86 0.33
CA GLU A 181 25.44 -8.86 1.37
C GLU A 181 25.75 -7.43 1.85
N ARG A 182 25.81 -6.48 0.91
CA ARG A 182 26.00 -5.07 1.22
C ARG A 182 24.87 -4.54 2.09
N LEU A 183 23.62 -4.88 1.77
CA LEU A 183 22.45 -4.50 2.55
C LEU A 183 22.55 -5.07 3.97
N THR A 184 22.85 -6.36 4.11
CA THR A 184 23.03 -7.00 5.43
C THR A 184 24.09 -6.26 6.25
N PHE A 185 25.25 -5.98 5.66
CA PHE A 185 26.32 -5.24 6.31
C PHE A 185 25.88 -3.85 6.79
N ILE A 186 25.20 -3.08 5.93
CA ILE A 186 24.74 -1.71 6.27
C ILE A 186 23.66 -1.76 7.36
N VAL A 187 22.74 -2.72 7.30
CA VAL A 187 21.71 -2.90 8.33
C VAL A 187 22.34 -3.26 9.67
N THR A 188 23.33 -4.16 9.71
CA THR A 188 24.07 -4.45 10.94
C THR A 188 24.80 -3.22 11.46
N ALA A 189 25.46 -2.45 10.58
CA ALA A 189 26.10 -1.20 10.97
C ALA A 189 25.09 -0.16 11.52
N LEU A 190 23.87 -0.13 10.98
CA LEU A 190 22.75 0.67 11.50
C LEU A 190 22.25 0.17 12.87
N GLU A 191 22.34 -1.10 13.17
CA GLU A 191 21.97 -1.61 14.50
C GLU A 191 23.05 -1.26 15.53
N ASP A 192 24.31 -1.49 15.19
CA ASP A 192 25.46 -1.20 16.05
C ASP A 192 25.58 0.29 16.40
N THR A 193 25.22 1.16 15.45
CA THR A 193 25.33 2.61 15.63
C THR A 193 24.06 3.26 16.15
N ARG A 194 23.07 2.47 16.62
CA ARG A 194 21.77 2.97 17.09
C ARG A 194 21.89 3.96 18.25
N GLN A 195 22.92 3.82 19.07
CA GLN A 195 23.23 4.76 20.16
C GLN A 195 23.57 6.19 19.68
N PHE A 196 23.95 6.35 18.42
CA PHE A 196 24.23 7.65 17.80
C PHE A 196 23.03 8.20 17.04
N ALA A 197 21.83 7.62 17.22
CA ALA A 197 20.62 8.14 16.63
C ALA A 197 20.39 9.58 17.12
N PRO A 198 19.97 10.50 16.22
CA PRO A 198 19.63 11.85 16.66
C PRO A 198 18.54 11.75 17.74
N PRO A 199 18.57 12.63 18.76
CA PRO A 199 17.52 12.65 19.75
C PRO A 199 16.19 12.83 19.01
N ARG A 200 15.29 11.86 19.18
CA ARG A 200 13.91 12.03 18.70
C ARG A 200 13.41 13.26 19.45
N LYS A 201 13.15 14.35 18.73
CA LYS A 201 12.43 15.47 19.32
C LYS A 201 11.18 14.85 19.96
N PRO A 202 10.95 15.05 21.27
CA PRO A 202 9.69 14.63 21.86
C PRO A 202 8.60 15.16 20.95
N PHE A 203 7.66 14.29 20.60
CA PHE A 203 6.50 14.69 19.82
C PHE A 203 5.67 15.59 20.73
N ASP A 204 6.03 16.87 20.76
CA ASP A 204 5.26 17.91 21.41
C ASP A 204 4.01 18.00 20.56
N GLY A 205 2.92 17.34 20.96
CA GLY A 205 1.64 17.27 20.24
C GLY A 205 0.94 18.63 20.02
N ARG A 206 1.70 19.74 20.05
CA ARG A 206 1.33 21.11 19.74
C ARG A 206 2.04 21.67 18.49
N GLY A 207 2.88 20.88 17.81
CA GLY A 207 3.41 21.22 16.50
C GLY A 207 2.36 21.00 15.41
N ASN A 208 1.90 22.08 14.79
CA ASN A 208 0.93 22.10 13.70
C ASN A 208 1.54 21.51 12.41
N GLY A 209 1.76 20.20 12.36
CA GLY A 209 2.39 19.52 11.24
C GLY A 209 2.23 18.00 11.31
N GLY A 210 1.04 17.53 10.92
CA GLY A 210 0.80 16.18 10.37
C GLY A 210 1.02 14.99 11.29
N TRP A 211 0.06 14.05 11.26
CA TRP A 211 0.21 12.67 11.74
C TRP A 211 -0.02 12.44 13.25
N ALA A 212 -1.16 12.91 13.79
CA ALA A 212 -1.80 12.26 14.94
C ALA A 212 -3.31 12.55 15.00
N MET A 213 -4.11 11.54 14.63
CA MET A 213 -5.43 11.17 15.19
C MET A 213 -6.29 12.29 15.83
N VAL A 214 -7.21 12.86 15.05
CA VAL A 214 -8.44 13.48 15.58
C VAL A 214 -9.62 12.94 14.80
N ALA A 215 -10.27 11.93 15.38
CA ALA A 215 -11.70 11.76 15.20
C ALA A 215 -12.41 13.00 15.76
N THR A 216 -13.58 13.30 15.20
CA THR A 216 -14.50 14.41 15.54
C THR A 216 -14.28 15.70 14.73
N GLY A 217 -15.22 15.97 13.83
CA GLY A 217 -15.23 17.15 13.00
C GLY A 217 -15.70 18.41 13.72
N THR A 218 -15.30 19.57 13.20
CA THR A 218 -16.15 20.75 12.94
C THR A 218 -15.29 21.85 12.32
N ALA A 219 -15.90 22.61 11.41
CA ALA A 219 -15.29 23.70 10.66
C ALA A 219 -15.00 24.93 11.53
N GLY A 220 -13.95 25.69 11.18
CA GLY A 220 -13.70 27.02 11.75
C GLY A 220 -12.42 27.65 11.19
N SER A 221 -12.59 28.79 10.55
CA SER A 221 -11.60 29.57 9.78
C SER A 221 -10.90 30.69 10.58
N ALA A 222 -9.68 31.05 10.12
CA ALA A 222 -8.92 32.32 10.27
C ALA A 222 -8.04 32.54 11.54
N PRO A 223 -7.09 33.51 11.57
CA PRO A 223 -6.18 34.05 10.53
C PRO A 223 -4.67 33.99 10.94
N ALA A 224 -3.79 34.42 10.02
CA ALA A 224 -2.33 34.33 10.07
C ALA A 224 -1.62 35.23 11.11
N ALA A 225 -0.46 34.75 11.59
CA ALA A 225 0.59 35.57 12.20
C ALA A 225 1.93 35.23 11.53
N ALA A 226 2.63 36.27 11.09
CA ALA A 226 3.83 36.22 10.27
C ALA A 226 5.09 35.80 11.05
N SER A 227 5.83 34.82 10.53
CA SER A 227 7.26 34.66 10.76
C SER A 227 7.99 34.70 9.42
N ASN A 228 9.12 35.41 9.37
CA ASN A 228 9.97 35.58 8.19
C ASN A 228 10.79 34.31 7.93
N ASP A 229 10.12 33.23 7.55
CA ASP A 229 10.77 32.01 7.09
C ASP A 229 10.65 31.91 5.56
N VAL A 230 11.76 31.58 4.92
CA VAL A 230 11.91 31.44 3.47
C VAL A 230 10.80 30.54 2.91
N TYR A 231 9.88 31.15 2.16
CA TYR A 231 8.70 30.50 1.58
C TYR A 231 9.13 29.57 0.44
N TYR A 232 9.20 28.26 0.71
CA TYR A 232 9.03 27.26 -0.34
C TYR A 232 7.52 27.05 -0.55
N PRO A 233 7.01 27.11 -1.79
CA PRO A 233 5.60 26.80 -2.03
C PRO A 233 5.31 25.39 -1.52
N ALA A 234 4.35 25.26 -0.62
CA ALA A 234 3.87 23.96 -0.19
C ALA A 234 3.37 23.19 -1.44
N PRO A 235 3.84 21.96 -1.67
CA PRO A 235 3.31 21.15 -2.77
C PRO A 235 1.79 20.95 -2.56
N PRO A 236 1.02 20.77 -3.65
CA PRO A 236 -0.41 20.54 -3.55
C PRO A 236 -0.68 19.39 -2.57
N VAL A 237 -1.60 19.64 -1.63
CA VAL A 237 -1.99 18.65 -0.61
C VAL A 237 -2.44 17.38 -1.37
N PRO A 238 -1.78 16.23 -1.16
CA PRO A 238 -2.18 15.00 -1.83
C PRO A 238 -3.62 14.65 -1.43
N ALA A 239 -4.38 14.11 -2.38
CA ALA A 239 -5.74 13.61 -2.11
C ALA A 239 -5.73 12.74 -0.84
N PRO A 240 -6.76 12.82 0.02
CA PRO A 240 -6.78 12.09 1.28
C PRO A 240 -6.53 10.60 1.01
N LEU A 241 -5.47 10.06 1.61
CA LEU A 241 -5.10 8.66 1.49
C LEU A 241 -6.00 7.81 2.38
N ASN A 242 -6.49 6.68 1.86
CA ASN A 242 -7.17 5.67 2.67
C ASN A 242 -6.12 4.91 3.50
N TYR A 243 -6.13 5.12 4.82
CA TYR A 243 -5.15 4.55 5.75
C TYR A 243 -5.19 3.02 5.87
N ALA A 244 -6.27 2.36 5.42
CA ALA A 244 -6.32 0.90 5.37
C ALA A 244 -5.61 0.32 4.14
N THR A 245 -5.30 1.15 3.12
CA THR A 245 -4.93 0.67 1.78
C THR A 245 -3.74 1.40 1.15
N GLY A 246 -3.41 2.60 1.61
CA GLY A 246 -2.31 3.40 1.06
C GLY A 246 -2.60 4.02 -0.32
N LEU A 247 -3.87 4.09 -0.75
CA LEU A 247 -4.28 4.67 -2.03
C LEU A 247 -5.04 6.00 -1.88
N PRO A 248 -4.97 6.92 -2.87
CA PRO A 248 -5.72 8.18 -2.84
C PRO A 248 -7.23 7.93 -2.97
N MET A 249 -8.03 8.55 -2.09
CA MET A 249 -9.49 8.57 -2.21
C MET A 249 -9.90 9.35 -3.47
N SER A 250 -10.83 8.80 -4.26
CA SER A 250 -11.37 9.53 -5.40
C SER A 250 -12.39 10.59 -4.96
N ASP A 251 -12.30 11.80 -5.52
CA ASP A 251 -13.07 12.99 -5.13
C ASP A 251 -14.62 12.89 -5.26
N ASN A 252 -15.20 11.78 -5.76
CA ASN A 252 -16.58 11.75 -6.23
C ASN A 252 -17.39 10.45 -5.98
N GLY A 253 -17.17 9.73 -4.88
CA GLY A 253 -17.81 8.41 -4.69
C GLY A 253 -18.40 8.13 -3.33
N ILE A 254 -19.69 8.46 -3.15
CA ILE A 254 -20.59 7.88 -2.12
C ILE A 254 -20.77 6.34 -2.31
N TRP A 255 -20.15 5.76 -3.34
CA TRP A 255 -20.22 4.35 -3.73
C TRP A 255 -18.96 3.52 -3.40
N ASP A 256 -18.18 3.92 -2.39
CA ASP A 256 -17.15 3.05 -1.79
C ASP A 256 -17.80 2.02 -0.82
N VAL A 257 -18.89 1.39 -1.28
CA VAL A 257 -19.69 0.43 -0.51
C VAL A 257 -19.52 -0.95 -1.14
N ALA A 258 -18.49 -1.67 -0.69
CA ALA A 258 -18.31 -3.14 -0.69
C ALA A 258 -16.83 -3.55 -0.86
N GLY A 259 -15.91 -2.93 -0.12
CA GLY A 259 -14.60 -3.55 0.13
C GLY A 259 -13.61 -3.61 -1.03
N ASN A 260 -13.81 -2.83 -2.12
CA ASN A 260 -12.80 -2.74 -3.17
C ASN A 260 -11.69 -1.74 -2.78
N VAL A 261 -10.78 -2.24 -1.96
CA VAL A 261 -9.61 -1.56 -1.38
C VAL A 261 -8.62 -1.04 -2.43
N TYR A 262 -8.69 -1.55 -3.66
CA TYR A 262 -7.85 -1.15 -4.76
C TYR A 262 -8.70 -0.36 -5.76
N GLY A 263 -8.51 0.96 -5.85
CA GLY A 263 -9.27 1.81 -6.76
C GLY A 263 -9.23 1.32 -8.23
N HIS A 264 -10.23 1.68 -9.02
CA HIS A 264 -10.47 1.23 -10.42
C HIS A 264 -9.43 1.63 -11.47
N GLY A 265 -8.22 2.08 -11.11
CA GLY A 265 -7.18 2.44 -12.08
C GLY A 265 -6.53 1.21 -12.71
N GLU A 266 -6.84 0.93 -13.97
CA GLU A 266 -6.00 0.09 -14.84
C GLU A 266 -4.58 0.67 -14.89
N MET A 267 -3.55 -0.19 -14.87
CA MET A 267 -2.21 0.26 -15.25
C MET A 267 -2.32 0.80 -16.67
N GLY A 268 -1.95 2.06 -16.88
CA GLY A 268 -2.03 2.71 -18.18
C GLY A 268 -1.39 1.81 -19.24
N GLY A 269 -2.20 1.39 -20.22
CA GLY A 269 -1.70 0.65 -21.36
C GLY A 269 -0.64 1.51 -22.05
N TYR A 270 0.61 1.05 -22.01
CA TYR A 270 1.62 1.57 -22.92
C TYR A 270 1.13 1.31 -24.34
N PRO A 271 1.16 2.31 -25.24
CA PRO A 271 0.91 2.04 -26.65
C PRO A 271 1.95 1.02 -27.14
N PRO A 272 1.56 -0.01 -27.91
CA PRO A 272 2.52 -0.93 -28.51
C PRO A 272 3.34 -0.13 -29.52
N GLU A 273 4.52 0.31 -29.14
CA GLU A 273 5.43 0.97 -30.08
C GLU A 273 6.04 -0.05 -31.05
N MET A 274 6.05 0.41 -32.29
CA MET A 274 6.37 -0.28 -33.52
C MET A 274 7.72 -0.98 -33.48
N SER A 275 7.70 -2.28 -33.75
CA SER A 275 8.84 -3.03 -34.27
C SER A 275 9.26 -2.44 -35.63
N TYR A 276 10.47 -1.88 -35.70
CA TYR A 276 11.24 -1.80 -36.94
C TYR A 276 12.16 -3.01 -37.06
#